data_AF-A0A9D7FT73-F1
#
_entry.id   AF-A0A9D7FT73-F1
#
_cell.length_a   1.000
_cell.length_b   1.000
_cell.length_c   1.000
_cell.angle_alpha   90.00
_cell.angle_beta   90.00
_cell.angle_gamma   90.00
#
_symmetry.space_group_name_H-M   'P 1'
#
loop_
_entity.id
_entity.type
_entity.pdbx_description
1 polymer ?
#
loop_
_entity_poly.entity_id
_entity_poly.type
_entity_poly.pdbx_seq_one_letter_code
_entity_poly.pdbx_strand_id
1 'polypeptide(L)'
;MLDTFFSFLRTGNQQAVDELAGLVRAVARSEGHVPNVCSSNPDIEASLRVGQNSAFLFLINHEGKQPEIDVELKTCLPDMKRITDLEDGAEIPFTRKDSILSLSANVPEGECRIFRLE
;
A
#
# COMPACT_ATOMS: atom_id res chain seq x y z
N MET A 1 24.74 -18.76 2.15
CA MET A 1 24.94 -18.37 0.74
C MET A 1 23.69 -17.70 0.13
N LEU A 2 22.84 -17.08 0.97
CA LEU A 2 21.74 -16.18 0.55
C LEU A 2 22.06 -14.73 0.96
N ASP A 3 22.80 -14.54 2.07
CA ASP A 3 23.21 -13.22 2.58
C ASP A 3 24.03 -12.37 1.60
N THR A 4 24.79 -12.97 0.70
CA THR A 4 25.52 -12.23 -0.34
C THR A 4 24.64 -11.79 -1.50
N PHE A 5 23.49 -12.46 -1.73
CA PHE A 5 22.66 -12.21 -2.91
C PHE A 5 21.88 -10.89 -2.78
N PHE A 6 21.52 -10.51 -1.55
CA PHE A 6 20.83 -9.25 -1.23
C PHE A 6 21.72 -8.24 -0.50
N SER A 7 23.05 -8.38 -0.60
CA SER A 7 23.97 -7.43 0.05
C SER A 7 23.72 -5.99 -0.41
N PHE A 8 23.18 -5.80 -1.62
CA PHE A 8 22.79 -4.50 -2.16
C PHE A 8 21.74 -3.77 -1.29
N LEU A 9 20.87 -4.51 -0.58
CA LEU A 9 19.92 -3.93 0.38
C LEU A 9 20.67 -3.32 1.57
N ARG A 10 21.75 -3.98 2.03
CA ARG A 10 22.58 -3.49 3.13
C ARG A 10 23.53 -2.35 2.72
N THR A 11 23.89 -2.27 1.45
CA THR A 11 24.78 -1.23 0.92
C THR A 11 24.04 -0.05 0.32
N GLY A 12 22.70 -0.02 0.38
CA GLY A 12 21.88 1.08 -0.14
C GLY A 12 21.99 1.26 -1.66
N ASN A 13 22.24 0.19 -2.43
CA ASN A 13 22.31 0.30 -3.88
C ASN A 13 20.88 0.33 -4.47
N GLN A 14 20.34 1.54 -4.60
CA GLN A 14 18.98 1.77 -5.07
C GLN A 14 18.70 1.18 -6.45
N GLN A 15 19.68 1.22 -7.37
CA GLN A 15 19.52 0.66 -8.72
C GLN A 15 19.17 -0.83 -8.67
N ALA A 16 19.89 -1.60 -7.85
CA ALA A 16 19.64 -3.04 -7.70
C ALA A 16 18.26 -3.33 -7.06
N VAL A 17 17.82 -2.46 -6.15
CA VAL A 17 16.48 -2.53 -5.54
C VAL A 17 15.41 -2.31 -6.61
N ASP A 18 15.58 -1.28 -7.44
CA ASP A 18 14.63 -0.94 -8.51
C ASP A 18 14.57 -2.05 -9.57
N GLU A 19 15.70 -2.64 -9.94
CA GLU A 19 15.79 -3.77 -10.86
C GLU A 19 15.07 -5.02 -10.32
N LEU A 20 15.28 -5.35 -9.03
CA LEU A 20 14.58 -6.45 -8.38
C LEU A 20 13.06 -6.19 -8.32
N ALA A 21 12.65 -4.98 -7.91
CA ALA A 21 11.25 -4.60 -7.85
C ALA A 21 10.59 -4.69 -9.23
N GLY A 22 11.30 -4.27 -10.28
CA GLY A 22 10.89 -4.42 -11.68
C GLY A 22 10.68 -5.88 -12.07
N LEU A 23 11.63 -6.76 -11.74
CA LEU A 23 11.54 -8.19 -12.00
C LEU A 23 10.33 -8.83 -11.30
N VAL A 24 10.14 -8.56 -10.00
CA VAL A 24 9.00 -9.09 -9.23
C VAL A 24 7.68 -8.65 -9.85
N ARG A 25 7.56 -7.37 -10.22
CA ARG A 25 6.36 -6.84 -10.90
C ARG A 25 6.13 -7.50 -12.26
N ALA A 26 7.19 -7.73 -13.04
CA ALA A 26 7.09 -8.38 -14.35
C ALA A 26 6.60 -9.83 -14.22
N VAL A 27 7.15 -10.59 -13.29
CA VAL A 27 6.72 -11.97 -13.00
C VAL A 27 5.25 -12.01 -12.58
N ALA A 28 4.86 -11.17 -11.61
CA ALA A 28 3.46 -11.11 -11.16
C ALA A 28 2.49 -10.80 -12.32
N ARG A 29 2.84 -9.82 -13.16
CA ARG A 29 2.02 -9.44 -14.32
C ARG A 29 1.96 -10.52 -15.39
N SER A 30 3.04 -11.28 -15.60
CA SER A 30 3.05 -12.37 -16.58
C SER A 30 2.06 -13.48 -16.25
N GLU A 31 1.77 -13.66 -14.95
CA GLU A 31 0.75 -14.57 -14.43
C GLU A 31 -0.64 -13.92 -14.29
N GLY A 32 -0.81 -12.69 -14.79
CA GLY A 32 -2.06 -11.94 -14.72
C GLY A 32 -2.39 -11.35 -13.34
N HIS A 33 -1.44 -11.39 -12.39
CA HIS A 33 -1.63 -10.78 -11.07
C HIS A 33 -1.38 -9.27 -11.12
N VAL A 34 -2.33 -8.51 -10.59
CA VAL A 34 -2.25 -7.07 -10.39
C VAL A 34 -2.54 -6.80 -8.91
N PRO A 35 -1.73 -5.98 -8.22
CA PRO A 35 -1.97 -5.67 -6.82
C PRO A 35 -3.31 -4.96 -6.62
N ASN A 36 -4.00 -5.29 -5.53
CA ASN A 36 -5.23 -4.61 -5.13
C ASN A 36 -4.98 -3.28 -4.40
N VAL A 37 -3.74 -3.06 -3.96
CA VAL A 37 -3.29 -1.85 -3.28
C VAL A 37 -1.91 -1.46 -3.81
N CYS A 38 -1.74 -0.19 -4.13
CA CYS A 38 -0.47 0.43 -4.50
C CYS A 38 -0.23 1.64 -3.60
N SER A 39 1.01 1.80 -3.15
CA SER A 39 1.48 2.93 -2.35
C SER A 39 2.44 3.80 -3.18
N SER A 40 2.37 5.12 -3.02
CA SER A 40 3.39 6.04 -3.55
C SER A 40 4.67 6.09 -2.71
N ASN A 41 4.61 5.66 -1.45
CA ASN A 41 5.72 5.67 -0.51
C ASN A 41 6.22 4.23 -0.24
N PRO A 42 7.45 3.88 -0.67
CA PRO A 42 7.98 2.52 -0.51
C PRO A 42 8.35 2.17 0.94
N ASP A 43 8.51 3.16 1.82
CA ASP A 43 8.86 2.95 3.24
C ASP A 43 7.65 2.66 4.11
N ILE A 44 6.44 2.84 3.58
CA ILE A 44 5.17 2.59 4.25
C ILE A 44 4.51 1.37 3.61
N GLU A 45 4.36 0.31 4.40
CA GLU A 45 3.68 -0.91 3.99
C GLU A 45 2.18 -0.64 3.82
N ALA A 46 1.61 -1.02 2.68
CA ALA A 46 0.18 -0.93 2.42
C ALA A 46 -0.39 -2.32 2.09
N SER A 47 -1.40 -2.75 2.87
CA SER A 47 -2.07 -4.04 2.66
C SER A 47 -3.58 -3.91 2.79
N LEU A 48 -4.32 -4.76 2.05
CA LEU A 48 -5.78 -4.72 1.98
C LEU A 48 -6.36 -6.09 2.34
N ARG A 49 -7.27 -6.10 3.31
CA ARG A 49 -8.10 -7.28 3.64
C ARG A 49 -9.53 -7.04 3.19
N VAL A 50 -9.98 -7.81 2.21
CA VAL A 50 -11.31 -7.67 1.61
C VAL A 50 -12.27 -8.70 2.20
N GLY A 51 -13.41 -8.23 2.69
CA GLY A 51 -14.56 -9.04 3.08
C GLY A 51 -15.70 -8.96 2.07
N GLN A 52 -16.89 -9.44 2.45
CA GLN A 52 -18.06 -9.42 1.57
C GLN A 52 -18.63 -8.00 1.38
N ASN A 53 -18.76 -7.25 2.48
CA ASN A 53 -19.42 -5.93 2.50
C ASN A 53 -18.49 -4.81 2.98
N SER A 54 -17.26 -5.13 3.35
CA SER A 54 -16.30 -4.16 3.86
C SER A 54 -14.88 -4.61 3.57
N ALA A 55 -13.94 -3.67 3.61
CA ALA A 55 -12.52 -3.95 3.52
C ALA A 55 -11.76 -3.14 4.58
N PHE A 56 -10.56 -3.62 4.90
CA PHE A 56 -9.65 -2.95 5.83
C PHE A 56 -8.34 -2.68 5.11
N LEU A 57 -7.96 -1.41 5.03
CA LEU A 57 -6.66 -0.96 4.57
C LEU A 57 -5.76 -0.75 5.79
N PHE A 58 -4.61 -1.41 5.80
CA PHE A 58 -3.57 -1.24 6.80
C PHE A 58 -2.42 -0.48 6.17
N LEU A 59 -2.04 0.65 6.77
CA LEU A 59 -0.84 1.39 6.44
C LEU A 59 0.10 1.36 7.63
N ILE A 60 1.29 0.79 7.47
CA ILE A 60 2.24 0.54 8.55
C ILE A 60 3.56 1.21 8.19
N ASN A 61 3.96 2.20 8.99
CA ASN A 61 5.24 2.86 8.83
C ASN A 61 6.20 2.33 9.92
N HIS A 62 7.07 1.40 9.54
CA HIS A 62 8.02 0.81 10.48
C HIS A 62 9.16 1.78 10.83
N GLU A 63 9.75 2.42 9.81
CA GLU A 63 11.02 3.19 9.94
C GLU A 63 11.10 4.43 9.02
N GLY A 64 10.08 4.66 8.17
CA GLY A 64 10.03 5.72 7.19
C GLY A 64 9.93 7.11 7.82
N LYS A 65 10.81 8.01 7.40
CA LYS A 65 10.85 9.40 7.91
C LYS A 65 9.84 10.33 7.26
N GLN A 66 9.36 9.96 6.07
CA GLN A 66 8.31 10.69 5.35
C GLN A 66 6.97 10.00 5.62
N PRO A 67 6.07 10.62 6.39
CA PRO A 67 4.82 9.98 6.80
C PRO A 67 3.73 10.05 5.71
N GLU A 68 3.89 10.88 4.68
CA GLU A 68 2.90 11.03 3.62
C GLU A 68 2.85 9.81 2.70
N ILE A 69 1.64 9.42 2.33
CA ILE A 69 1.38 8.32 1.41
C ILE A 69 0.11 8.58 0.62
N ASP A 70 0.18 8.34 -0.68
CA ASP A 70 -0.99 8.19 -1.53
C ASP A 70 -1.19 6.70 -1.81
N VAL A 71 -2.43 6.26 -1.68
CA VAL A 71 -2.81 4.86 -1.85
C VAL A 71 -3.83 4.75 -2.98
N GLU A 72 -3.53 3.89 -3.94
CA GLU A 72 -4.47 3.48 -4.98
C GLU A 72 -4.97 2.07 -4.68
N LEU A 73 -6.28 1.91 -4.58
CA LEU A 73 -6.95 0.63 -4.40
C LEU A 73 -7.67 0.25 -5.68
N LYS A 74 -7.37 -0.92 -6.21
CA LYS A 74 -8.18 -1.53 -7.26
C LYS A 74 -9.47 -2.02 -6.60
N THR A 75 -10.56 -1.32 -6.87
CA THR A 75 -11.82 -1.41 -6.13
C THR A 75 -12.37 -2.83 -6.18
N CYS A 76 -12.54 -3.41 -4.98
CA CYS A 76 -13.16 -4.71 -4.74
C CYS A 76 -14.59 -4.60 -4.18
N LEU A 77 -15.04 -3.39 -3.84
CA LEU A 77 -16.36 -3.10 -3.28
C LEU A 77 -17.10 -2.10 -4.20
N PRO A 78 -18.00 -2.59 -5.08
CA PRO A 78 -18.66 -1.74 -6.06
C PRO A 78 -19.47 -0.62 -5.41
N ASP A 79 -20.12 -0.90 -4.27
CA ASP A 79 -21.04 0.03 -3.61
C ASP A 79 -20.44 0.78 -2.41
N MET A 80 -19.11 0.80 -2.28
CA MET A 80 -18.42 1.51 -1.18
C MET A 80 -18.74 3.01 -1.20
N LYS A 81 -19.07 3.58 -0.04
CA LYS A 81 -19.47 4.99 0.11
C LYS A 81 -18.59 5.77 1.06
N ARG A 82 -17.90 5.09 1.97
CA ARG A 82 -17.20 5.71 3.09
C ARG A 82 -15.87 5.02 3.38
N ILE A 83 -14.90 5.83 3.79
CA ILE A 83 -13.66 5.37 4.43
C ILE A 83 -13.61 6.01 5.81
N THR A 84 -13.40 5.21 6.84
CA THR A 84 -13.30 5.66 8.23
C THR A 84 -11.95 5.28 8.79
N ASP A 85 -11.19 6.24 9.31
CA ASP A 85 -10.03 5.96 10.14
C ASP A 85 -10.50 5.37 11.48
N LEU A 86 -9.98 4.19 11.83
CA LEU A 86 -10.36 3.51 13.05
C LEU A 86 -9.64 4.02 14.30
N GLU A 87 -8.62 4.87 14.14
CA GLU A 87 -7.95 5.49 15.28
C GLU A 87 -8.83 6.54 15.98
N ASP A 88 -9.41 7.46 15.19
CA ASP A 88 -10.19 8.59 15.71
C ASP A 88 -11.65 8.60 15.23
N GLY A 89 -12.04 7.69 14.33
CA GLY A 89 -13.37 7.62 13.74
C GLY A 89 -13.62 8.65 12.64
N ALA A 90 -12.60 9.38 12.20
CA ALA A 90 -12.76 10.40 11.16
C ALA A 90 -13.10 9.77 9.80
N GLU A 91 -13.97 10.44 9.05
CA GLU A 91 -14.23 10.08 7.67
C GLU A 91 -13.13 10.65 6.76
N ILE A 92 -12.53 9.79 5.96
CA ILE A 92 -11.40 10.14 5.10
C ILE A 92 -11.90 10.40 3.69
N PRO A 93 -11.58 11.56 3.09
CA PRO A 93 -11.94 11.84 1.71
C PRO A 93 -11.18 10.92 0.77
N PHE A 94 -11.88 10.45 -0.27
CA PHE A 94 -11.28 9.67 -1.34
C PHE A 94 -11.84 10.11 -2.68
N THR A 95 -11.10 9.81 -3.75
CA THR A 95 -11.59 9.95 -5.12
C THR A 95 -11.77 8.58 -5.73
N ARG A 96 -12.72 8.47 -6.66
CA ARG A 96 -12.94 7.25 -7.42
C ARG A 96 -12.96 7.59 -8.91
N LYS A 97 -12.11 6.92 -9.68
CA LYS A 97 -12.08 7.00 -11.14
C LYS A 97 -12.07 5.57 -11.69
N ASP A 98 -13.09 5.24 -12.46
CA ASP A 98 -13.33 3.89 -12.97
C ASP A 98 -13.34 2.86 -11.82
N SER A 99 -12.42 1.88 -11.86
CA SER A 99 -12.25 0.86 -10.82
C SER A 99 -11.13 1.17 -9.84
N ILE A 100 -10.60 2.40 -9.81
CA ILE A 100 -9.54 2.80 -8.88
C ILE A 100 -10.09 3.81 -7.88
N LEU A 101 -9.83 3.53 -6.61
CA LEU A 101 -10.06 4.43 -5.50
C LEU A 101 -8.71 4.99 -5.04
N SER A 102 -8.64 6.29 -4.78
CA SER A 102 -7.43 6.95 -4.32
C SER A 102 -7.70 7.74 -3.05
N LEU A 103 -6.83 7.59 -2.06
CA LEU A 103 -6.83 8.39 -0.84
C LEU A 103 -5.40 8.77 -0.45
N SER A 104 -5.27 9.87 0.28
CA SER A 104 -4.01 10.30 0.89
C SER A 104 -4.10 10.12 2.39
N ALA A 105 -3.00 9.71 3.01
CA ALA A 105 -2.91 9.53 4.45
C ALA A 105 -1.55 10.01 4.98
N ASN A 106 -1.48 10.16 6.30
CA ASN A 106 -0.25 10.44 7.02
C ASN A 106 -0.06 9.35 8.08
N VAL A 107 1.04 8.62 8.01
CA VAL A 107 1.38 7.52 8.93
C VAL A 107 2.73 7.84 9.56
N PRO A 108 2.76 8.39 10.79
CA PRO A 108 4.01 8.73 11.47
C PRO A 108 4.94 7.51 11.63
N GLU A 109 6.23 7.78 11.82
CA GLU A 109 7.22 6.72 12.07
C GLU A 109 6.84 5.88 13.29
N GLY A 110 6.85 4.55 13.14
CA GLY A 110 6.52 3.59 14.17
C GLY A 110 5.01 3.35 14.36
N GLU A 111 4.17 3.97 13.53
CA GLU A 111 2.71 3.89 13.65
C GLU A 111 2.05 2.97 12.64
N CYS A 112 0.84 2.55 12.99
CA CYS A 112 -0.08 1.82 12.13
C CYS A 112 -1.42 2.57 12.06
N ARG A 113 -1.91 2.80 10.84
CA ARG A 113 -3.25 3.33 10.59
C ARG A 113 -4.10 2.26 9.93
N ILE A 114 -5.35 2.13 10.39
CA ILE A 114 -6.29 1.14 9.87
C ILE A 114 -7.55 1.88 9.40
N PHE A 115 -7.86 1.76 8.13
CA PHE A 115 -9.07 2.34 7.54
C PHE A 115 -10.10 1.27 7.24
N ARG A 116 -11.34 1.49 7.64
CA ARG A 116 -12.49 0.67 7.26
C ARG A 116 -13.17 1.28 6.04
N LEU A 117 -13.36 0.46 5.01
CA LEU A 117 -14.01 0.80 3.75
C LEU A 117 -15.38 0.12 3.72
N GLU A 118 -16.45 0.89 3.53
CA GLU A 118 -17.85 0.41 3.53
C GLU A 118 -18.76 1.22 2.59
#